data_AF-A0AA48KRG4-F1
#
_entry.id   AF-A0AA48KRG4-F1
#
_cell.length_a   1.000
_cell.length_b   1.000
_cell.length_c   1.000
_cell.angle_alpha   90.00
_cell.angle_beta   90.00
_cell.angle_gamma   90.00
#
_symmetry.space_group_name_H-M   'P 1'
#
loop_
_entity.id
_entity.type
_entity.pdbx_description
1 polymer ?
#
loop_
_entity_poly.entity_id
_entity_poly.type
_entity_poly.pdbx_seq_one_letter_code
_entity_poly.pdbx_strand_id
1 'polypeptide(L)'
;MVSKEQVQNWLNSREVALATPHNQRSNAYLKSQLHLGSWLSIEDLIWQVESTISTPVQTAVKREDEQEFARLNGSNLLFYEDAARRVKAWLEKSECIDSYWYKIEHQESLHAHNAVVIDSNY
;
A
#
# COMPACT_ATOMS: atom_id res chain seq x y z
N MET A 1 32.70 25.28 4.46
CA MET A 1 32.43 23.93 3.92
C MET A 1 31.51 23.23 4.89
N VAL A 2 30.42 22.63 4.42
CA VAL A 2 29.49 21.88 5.27
C VAL A 2 30.06 20.47 5.48
N SER A 3 30.11 19.98 6.72
CA SER A 3 30.62 18.64 7.01
C SER A 3 29.61 17.56 6.60
N LYS A 4 30.09 16.34 6.30
CA LYS A 4 29.25 15.19 6.00
C LYS A 4 28.22 14.91 7.11
N GLU A 5 28.63 15.11 8.36
CA GLU A 5 27.79 14.95 9.55
C GLU A 5 26.68 16.02 9.63
N GLN A 6 26.98 17.27 9.26
CA GLN A 6 25.97 18.32 9.17
C GLN A 6 24.93 18.03 8.07
N VAL A 7 25.35 17.52 6.91
CA VAL A 7 24.43 17.10 5.85
C VAL A 7 23.57 15.92 6.29
N GLN A 8 24.17 14.93 6.97
CA GLN A 8 23.45 13.76 7.46
C GLN A 8 22.43 14.12 8.55
N ASN A 9 22.79 15.00 9.49
CA ASN A 9 21.88 15.48 10.52
C ASN A 9 20.75 16.33 9.93
N TRP A 10 21.02 17.12 8.88
CA TRP A 10 19.99 17.88 8.18
C TRP A 10 19.02 16.97 7.41
N LEU A 11 19.52 15.98 6.66
CA LEU A 11 18.67 14.99 5.97
C LEU A 11 17.77 14.20 6.95
N ASN A 12 18.29 13.91 8.15
CA ASN A 12 17.55 13.22 9.20
C ASN A 12 16.68 14.16 10.06
N SER A 13 16.78 15.48 9.87
CA SER A 13 15.97 16.45 10.59
C SER A 13 14.56 16.48 10.02
N ARG A 14 13.55 16.57 10.90
CA ARG A 14 12.13 16.71 10.49
C ARG A 14 11.86 18.01 9.71
N GLU A 15 12.79 18.95 9.68
CA GLU A 15 12.66 20.21 8.93
C GLU A 15 12.71 20.02 7.40
N VAL A 16 13.28 18.92 6.90
CA VAL A 16 13.24 18.58 5.46
C VAL A 16 11.84 18.08 5.03
N ALA A 17 10.98 17.72 5.99
CA ALA A 17 9.62 17.21 5.76
C ALA A 17 8.55 18.32 5.73
N LEU A 18 8.86 19.50 5.18
CA LEU A 18 7.88 20.60 5.06
C LEU A 18 6.75 20.30 4.07
N ALA A 19 6.96 19.37 3.14
CA ALA A 19 5.94 18.95 2.20
C ALA A 19 5.24 17.69 2.72
N THR A 20 3.95 17.80 3.03
CA THR A 20 3.08 16.63 3.16
C THR A 20 2.90 16.03 1.77
N PRO A 21 3.36 14.79 1.50
CA PRO A 21 3.07 14.12 0.23
C PRO A 21 1.57 14.07 0.01
N HIS A 22 1.11 14.22 -1.23
CA HIS A 22 -0.32 14.06 -1.51
C HIS A 22 -0.71 12.60 -1.31
N ASN A 23 -1.88 12.39 -0.71
CA ASN A 23 -2.50 11.07 -0.62
C ASN A 23 -3.57 10.97 -1.71
N GLN A 24 -3.72 9.79 -2.29
CA GLN A 24 -4.72 9.51 -3.30
C GLN A 24 -5.42 8.17 -3.06
N ARG A 25 -6.59 8.02 -3.66
CA ARG A 25 -7.29 6.74 -3.64
C ARG A 25 -6.54 5.71 -4.48
N SER A 26 -6.54 4.48 -3.99
CA SER A 26 -5.95 3.34 -4.69
C SER A 26 -6.95 2.22 -4.88
N ASN A 27 -6.81 1.48 -5.97
CA ASN A 27 -7.54 0.25 -6.21
C ASN A 27 -6.57 -0.92 -6.34
N ALA A 28 -6.86 -2.01 -5.64
CA ALA A 28 -6.20 -3.30 -5.81
C ALA A 28 -7.15 -4.27 -6.50
N TYR A 29 -6.72 -4.84 -7.61
CA TYR A 29 -7.42 -5.89 -8.34
C TYR A 29 -6.64 -7.19 -8.17
N LEU A 30 -7.32 -8.25 -7.78
CA LEU A 30 -6.72 -9.56 -7.58
C LEU A 30 -7.52 -10.62 -8.33
N LYS A 31 -6.81 -11.47 -9.05
CA LYS A 31 -7.31 -12.73 -9.61
C LYS A 31 -6.39 -13.82 -9.11
N SER A 32 -6.95 -14.90 -8.58
CA SER A 32 -6.17 -16.01 -8.06
C SER A 32 -6.86 -17.34 -8.31
N GLN A 33 -6.06 -18.36 -8.55
CA GLN A 33 -6.50 -19.76 -8.50
C GLN A 33 -6.13 -20.32 -7.13
N LEU A 34 -7.13 -20.87 -6.45
CA LEU A 34 -6.95 -21.47 -5.14
C LEU A 34 -6.52 -22.93 -5.26
N HIS A 35 -5.74 -23.39 -4.29
CA HIS A 35 -5.33 -24.78 -4.19
C HIS A 35 -6.53 -25.71 -4.03
N LEU A 36 -6.49 -26.89 -4.63
CA LEU A 36 -7.58 -27.86 -4.53
C LEU A 36 -7.79 -28.31 -3.07
N GLY A 37 -8.99 -28.11 -2.55
CA GLY A 37 -9.33 -28.44 -1.15
C GLY A 37 -8.95 -27.37 -0.12
N SER A 38 -8.35 -26.26 -0.55
CA SER A 38 -8.23 -25.07 0.29
C SER A 38 -9.59 -24.37 0.41
N TRP A 39 -9.88 -23.85 1.61
CA TRP A 39 -11.02 -22.97 1.85
C TRP A 39 -10.48 -21.61 2.26
N LEU A 40 -10.69 -20.62 1.41
CA LEU A 40 -10.38 -19.22 1.70
C LEU A 40 -11.61 -18.40 1.38
N SER A 41 -12.20 -17.78 2.41
CA SER A 41 -13.35 -16.90 2.20
C SER A 41 -12.90 -15.62 1.49
N ILE A 42 -13.83 -14.97 0.80
CA ILE A 42 -13.55 -13.68 0.14
C ILE A 42 -13.24 -12.63 1.21
N GLU A 43 -13.91 -12.70 2.34
CA GLU A 43 -13.71 -11.84 3.50
C GLU A 43 -12.29 -11.97 4.06
N ASP A 44 -11.78 -13.19 4.24
CA ASP A 44 -10.41 -13.43 4.71
C ASP A 44 -9.39 -12.89 3.69
N LEU A 45 -9.65 -13.09 2.39
CA LEU A 45 -8.79 -12.59 1.33
C LEU A 45 -8.71 -11.05 1.35
N ILE A 46 -9.86 -10.38 1.46
CA ILE A 46 -9.92 -8.91 1.56
C ILE A 46 -9.18 -8.45 2.82
N TRP A 47 -9.46 -9.05 3.97
CA TRP A 47 -8.83 -8.68 5.23
C TRP A 47 -7.31 -8.84 5.20
N GLN A 48 -6.80 -9.92 4.61
CA GLN A 48 -5.36 -10.15 4.46
C GLN A 48 -4.69 -9.12 3.54
N VAL A 49 -5.33 -8.76 2.41
CA VAL A 49 -4.82 -7.73 1.50
C VAL A 49 -4.82 -6.36 2.19
N GLU A 50 -5.92 -5.99 2.85
CA GLU A 50 -6.03 -4.71 3.55
C GLU A 50 -5.02 -4.59 4.70
N SER A 51 -4.81 -5.67 5.44
CA SER A 51 -3.80 -5.74 6.51
C SER A 51 -2.38 -5.54 5.98
N THR A 52 -2.10 -6.04 4.78
CA THR A 52 -0.80 -5.92 4.09
C THR A 52 -0.47 -4.46 3.70
N ILE A 53 -1.48 -3.69 3.29
CA ILE A 53 -1.32 -2.27 2.92
C ILE A 53 -1.44 -1.36 4.16
N SER A 54 -2.24 -1.76 5.15
CA SER A 54 -2.43 -1.10 6.45
C SER A 54 -3.13 0.27 6.43
N THR A 55 -3.75 0.66 5.30
CA THR A 55 -4.54 1.90 5.17
C THR A 55 -5.83 1.68 4.36
N PRO A 56 -6.72 0.75 4.75
CA PRO A 56 -7.97 0.51 4.04
C PRO A 56 -8.91 1.72 4.08
N VAL A 57 -9.77 1.84 3.07
CA VAL A 57 -10.78 2.91 2.98
C VAL A 57 -11.88 2.67 4.02
N GLN A 58 -12.24 3.71 4.76
CA GLN A 58 -13.33 3.67 5.73
C GLN A 58 -14.53 4.46 5.20
N THR A 59 -15.74 3.90 5.30
CA THR A 59 -16.96 4.48 4.70
C THR A 59 -17.57 5.59 5.54
N ALA A 60 -17.56 5.45 6.87
CA ALA A 60 -18.04 6.43 7.81
C ALA A 60 -17.13 6.41 9.06
N VAL A 61 -16.61 7.58 9.42
CA VAL A 61 -15.60 7.72 10.49
C VAL A 61 -15.97 8.86 11.42
N LYS A 62 -15.63 8.72 12.70
CA LYS A 62 -15.63 9.86 13.63
C LYS A 62 -14.36 10.68 13.43
N ARG A 63 -14.32 11.86 14.03
CA ARG A 63 -13.15 12.76 13.94
C ARG A 63 -11.87 12.10 14.47
N GLU A 64 -11.99 11.33 15.55
CA GLU A 64 -10.87 10.61 16.16
C GLU A 64 -10.31 9.54 15.20
N ASP A 65 -11.19 8.83 14.51
CA ASP A 65 -10.84 7.81 13.53
C ASP A 65 -10.16 8.43 12.30
N GLU A 66 -10.64 9.58 11.83
CA GLU A 66 -10.01 10.35 10.73
C GLU A 66 -8.60 10.81 11.08
N GLN A 67 -8.40 11.29 12.32
CA GLN A 67 -7.07 11.69 12.80
C GLN A 67 -6.11 10.51 12.86
N GLU A 68 -6.57 9.36 13.35
CA GLU A 68 -5.75 8.15 13.40
C GLU A 68 -5.44 7.63 11.99
N PHE A 69 -6.42 7.68 11.07
CA PHE A 69 -6.20 7.36 9.66
C PHE A 69 -5.14 8.28 9.04
N ALA A 70 -5.21 9.59 9.28
CA ALA A 70 -4.22 10.55 8.79
C ALA A 70 -2.82 10.29 9.40
N ARG A 71 -2.76 9.96 10.70
CA ARG A 71 -1.51 9.59 11.39
C ARG A 71 -0.90 8.32 10.79
N LEU A 72 -1.71 7.29 10.56
CA LEU A 72 -1.27 6.02 9.98
C LEU A 72 -0.74 6.21 8.56
N ASN A 73 -1.47 6.91 7.69
CA ASN A 73 -1.00 7.24 6.34
C ASN A 73 0.29 8.06 6.34
N GLY A 74 0.41 9.06 7.23
CA GLY A 74 1.65 9.84 7.36
C GLY A 74 2.84 9.04 7.88
N SER A 75 2.60 7.98 8.67
CA SER A 75 3.65 7.11 9.22
C SER A 75 4.00 5.90 8.33
N ASN A 76 3.12 5.53 7.39
CA ASN A 76 3.25 4.40 6.47
C ASN A 76 3.16 4.90 5.03
N LEU A 77 4.06 5.80 4.65
CA LEU A 77 4.17 6.28 3.27
C LEU A 77 4.52 5.09 2.36
N LEU A 78 3.69 4.90 1.33
CA LEU A 78 3.84 3.84 0.34
C LEU A 78 3.71 4.42 -1.06
N PHE A 79 4.71 4.17 -1.91
CA PHE A 79 4.52 4.30 -3.35
C PHE A 79 3.75 3.10 -3.91
N TYR A 80 3.21 3.23 -5.12
CA TYR A 80 2.46 2.17 -5.76
C TYR A 80 3.31 0.89 -5.95
N GLU A 81 4.62 1.04 -6.17
CA GLU A 81 5.56 -0.08 -6.23
C GLU A 81 5.77 -0.77 -4.88
N ASP A 82 5.76 -0.01 -3.78
CA ASP A 82 5.85 -0.59 -2.43
C ASP A 82 4.59 -1.40 -2.11
N ALA A 83 3.41 -0.84 -2.39
CA ALA A 83 2.15 -1.55 -2.24
C ALA A 83 2.12 -2.84 -3.07
N ALA A 84 2.55 -2.78 -4.33
CA ALA A 84 2.67 -3.95 -5.20
C ALA A 84 3.64 -5.00 -4.64
N ARG A 85 4.83 -4.59 -4.16
CA ARG A 85 5.80 -5.50 -3.53
C ARG A 85 5.26 -6.19 -2.29
N ARG A 86 4.52 -5.47 -1.44
CA ARG A 86 3.90 -6.04 -0.24
C ARG A 86 2.83 -7.07 -0.60
N VAL A 87 1.94 -6.75 -1.55
CA VAL A 87 0.90 -7.67 -2.04
C VAL A 87 1.52 -8.91 -2.66
N LYS A 88 2.55 -8.76 -3.52
CA LYS A 88 3.30 -9.90 -4.07
C LYS A 88 3.89 -10.78 -2.98
N ALA A 89 4.57 -10.19 -1.99
CA ALA A 89 5.19 -10.94 -0.91
C ALA A 89 4.18 -11.72 -0.05
N TRP A 90 2.95 -11.20 0.08
CA TRP A 90 1.86 -11.93 0.74
C TRP A 90 1.33 -13.08 -0.15
N LEU A 91 1.09 -12.83 -1.45
CA LEU A 91 0.63 -13.85 -2.40
C LEU A 91 1.61 -15.03 -2.48
N GLU A 92 2.91 -14.77 -2.60
CA GLU A 92 3.97 -15.79 -2.66
C GLU A 92 4.12 -16.61 -1.38
N LYS A 93 3.62 -16.11 -0.24
CA LYS A 93 3.63 -16.83 1.04
C LYS A 93 2.35 -17.60 1.31
N SER A 94 1.31 -17.40 0.50
CA SER A 94 0.00 -18.01 0.72
C SER A 94 0.00 -19.46 0.25
N GLU A 95 -0.20 -20.40 1.18
CA GLU A 95 -0.30 -21.83 0.86
C GLU A 95 -1.61 -22.18 0.11
N CYS A 96 -2.59 -21.27 0.12
CA CYS A 96 -3.89 -21.49 -0.50
C CYS A 96 -3.97 -21.00 -1.94
N ILE A 97 -2.93 -20.33 -2.46
CA ILE A 97 -2.94 -19.69 -3.79
C ILE A 97 -1.92 -20.38 -4.68
N ASP A 98 -2.39 -21.08 -5.73
CA ASP A 98 -1.51 -21.73 -6.71
C ASP A 98 -0.95 -20.72 -7.72
N SER A 99 -1.81 -19.83 -8.20
CA SER A 99 -1.43 -18.79 -9.17
C SER A 99 -2.26 -17.52 -9.01
N TYR A 100 -1.70 -16.39 -9.44
CA TYR A 100 -2.27 -15.07 -9.27
C TYR A 100 -1.90 -14.10 -10.39
N TRP A 101 -2.75 -13.10 -10.54
CA TRP A 101 -2.49 -11.84 -11.22
C TRP A 101 -3.04 -10.73 -10.36
N TYR A 102 -2.29 -9.64 -10.22
CA TYR A 102 -2.78 -8.45 -9.54
C TYR A 102 -2.47 -7.18 -10.30
N LYS A 103 -3.30 -6.16 -10.07
CA LYS A 103 -3.08 -4.78 -10.51
C LYS A 103 -3.24 -3.85 -9.31
N ILE A 104 -2.24 -3.01 -9.07
CA ILE A 104 -2.34 -1.88 -8.15
C ILE A 104 -2.42 -0.61 -8.98
N GLU A 105 -3.41 0.24 -8.69
CA GLU A 105 -3.63 1.51 -9.37
C GLU A 105 -3.77 2.63 -8.36
N HIS A 106 -2.93 3.65 -8.46
CA HIS A 106 -3.12 4.92 -7.77
C HIS A 106 -3.86 5.87 -8.70
N GLN A 107 -5.00 6.38 -8.21
CA GLN A 107 -5.81 7.37 -8.91
C GLN A 107 -5.20 8.75 -8.68
N GLU A 108 -4.21 9.11 -9.50
CA GLU A 108 -3.44 10.34 -9.33
C GLU A 108 -4.33 11.58 -9.45
N SER A 109 -4.35 12.40 -8.41
CA SER A 109 -5.14 13.64 -8.37
C SER A 109 -4.44 14.81 -9.07
N LEU A 110 -3.11 14.76 -9.20
CA LEU A 110 -2.29 15.80 -9.83
C LEU A 110 -2.01 15.55 -11.31
N HIS A 111 -2.34 14.36 -11.82
CA HIS A 111 -2.00 13.93 -13.17
C HIS A 111 -3.24 13.45 -13.92
N ALA A 112 -3.25 13.63 -15.24
CA ALA A 112 -4.35 13.14 -16.10
C ALA A 112 -4.24 11.63 -16.40
N HIS A 113 -3.44 10.89 -15.64
CA HIS A 113 -3.20 9.46 -15.79
C HIS A 113 -2.93 8.83 -14.43
N ASN A 114 -3.26 7.54 -14.29
CA ASN A 114 -3.01 6.77 -13.08
C ASN A 114 -1.60 6.15 -13.10
N ALA A 115 -0.99 5.98 -11.93
CA ALA A 115 0.17 5.12 -11.77
C ALA A 115 -0.29 3.67 -11.55
N VAL A 116 0.28 2.73 -12.32
CA VAL A 116 -0.21 1.35 -12.36
C VAL A 116 0.95 0.36 -12.34
N VAL A 117 0.83 -0.68 -11.51
CA VAL A 117 1.69 -1.87 -11.55
C VAL A 117 0.83 -3.11 -11.74
N ILE A 118 1.29 -4.00 -12.62
CA ILE A 118 0.67 -5.29 -12.89
C ILE A 118 1.75 -6.36 -12.77
N ASP A 119 1.44 -7.47 -12.11
CA ASP A 119 2.32 -8.63 -11.99
C ASP A 119 1.51 -9.93 -11.88
N SER A 120 2.14 -11.06 -12.15
CA SER A 120 1.54 -12.40 -12.13
C SER A 120 2.59 -13.51 -12.02
N ASN A 121 2.15 -14.70 -11.61
CA ASN A 121 2.98 -15.91 -11.58
C ASN A 121 2.46 -17.07 -12.47
N TYR A 122 1.57 -16.76 -13.43
CA TYR A 122 1.09 -17.71 -14.44
C TYR A 122 2.17 -18.09 -15.47
#